data_AF-A0A8J3N5Q6-F1
#
_entry.id   AF-A0A8J3N5Q6-F1
#
_cell.length_a   1.000
_cell.length_b   1.000
_cell.length_c   1.000
_cell.angle_alpha   90.00
_cell.angle_beta   90.00
_cell.angle_gamma   90.00
#
_symmetry.space_group_name_H-M   'P 1'
#
loop_
_entity.id
_entity.type
_entity.pdbx_description
1 polymer ?
#
loop_
_entity_poly.entity_id
_entity_poly.type
_entity_poly.pdbx_seq_one_letter_code
_entity_poly.pdbx_strand_id
1 'polypeptide(L)'
;MAVKGAREKKGLIMYQQPPKKNNNNGFIILGIIAGIVALILILPNFMNKSTTTTTATTYDDSYATPSVASQSHTTFYKNTATPYVAVNNNPWGYDFDNTGNLIYDEIPGNFCDYFKCASDFWSNNRNGYIVECMDGQYSRTGGYANVCEGHGGKKNTLYWH
;
A
#
# COMPACT_ATOMS: atom_id res chain seq x y z
N MET A 1 28.91 53.47 -49.20
CA MET A 1 29.51 52.64 -48.12
C MET A 1 29.10 53.25 -46.79
N ALA A 2 28.18 52.62 -46.06
CA ALA A 2 27.77 53.03 -44.71
C ALA A 2 27.47 51.76 -43.91
N VAL A 3 28.28 51.47 -42.89
CA VAL A 3 28.08 50.33 -41.99
C VAL A 3 27.53 50.88 -40.67
N LYS A 4 26.24 50.66 -40.42
CA LYS A 4 25.59 50.98 -39.14
C LYS A 4 25.82 49.81 -38.18
N GLY A 5 26.64 50.02 -37.16
CA GLY A 5 26.89 49.06 -36.08
C GLY A 5 25.71 49.00 -35.11
N ALA A 6 25.21 47.78 -34.89
CA ALA A 6 24.27 47.45 -33.84
C ALA A 6 25.00 47.30 -32.50
N ARG A 7 24.51 47.96 -31.44
CA ARG A 7 24.91 47.70 -30.05
C ARG A 7 23.88 46.80 -29.39
N GLU A 8 24.33 45.60 -29.04
CA GLU A 8 23.62 44.55 -28.33
C GLU A 8 23.47 44.92 -26.84
N LYS A 9 22.23 45.00 -26.34
CA LYS A 9 21.95 45.15 -24.91
C LYS A 9 21.95 43.76 -24.25
N LYS A 10 23.03 43.42 -23.56
CA LYS A 10 23.08 42.23 -22.71
C LYS A 10 22.24 42.47 -21.46
N GLY A 11 21.11 41.78 -21.38
CA GLY A 11 20.25 41.74 -20.19
C GLY A 11 20.96 41.06 -19.03
N LEU A 12 21.03 41.77 -17.91
CA LEU A 12 21.54 41.25 -16.64
C LEU A 12 20.44 40.36 -16.03
N ILE A 13 20.59 39.05 -16.15
CA ILE A 13 19.68 38.09 -15.54
C ILE A 13 20.05 37.98 -14.05
N MET A 14 19.28 38.62 -13.19
CA MET A 14 19.37 38.49 -11.74
C MET A 14 19.03 37.05 -11.34
N TYR A 15 20.02 36.24 -11.01
CA TYR A 15 19.82 34.95 -10.35
C TYR A 15 19.31 35.20 -8.92
N GLN A 16 18.03 34.95 -8.68
CA GLN A 16 17.51 34.82 -7.32
C GLN A 16 18.08 33.56 -6.69
N GLN A 17 18.78 33.72 -5.57
CA GLN A 17 19.28 32.59 -4.77
C GLN A 17 18.10 31.86 -4.10
N PRO A 18 18.09 30.51 -4.11
CA PRO A 18 17.04 29.75 -3.44
C PRO A 18 17.10 29.95 -1.91
N PRO A 19 15.95 29.89 -1.21
CA PRO A 19 15.89 30.07 0.23
C PRO A 19 16.71 29.00 0.95
N LYS A 20 17.61 29.44 1.83
CA LYS A 20 18.38 28.55 2.71
C LYS A 20 17.41 27.83 3.65
N LYS A 21 17.28 26.51 3.52
CA LYS A 21 16.68 25.66 4.55
C LYS A 21 17.50 25.80 5.83
N ASN A 22 16.86 26.32 6.88
CA ASN A 22 17.41 26.44 8.22
C ASN A 22 17.19 25.11 8.97
N ASN A 23 18.26 24.33 9.10
CA ASN A 23 18.22 23.03 9.76
C ASN A 23 18.43 23.21 11.28
N ASN A 24 17.36 23.50 12.02
CA ASN A 24 17.37 23.62 13.49
C ASN A 24 17.34 22.26 14.22
N ASN A 25 17.98 21.23 13.67
CA ASN A 25 18.01 19.88 14.27
C ASN A 25 19.25 19.63 15.17
N GLY A 26 20.09 20.65 15.40
CA GLY A 26 21.34 20.53 16.17
C GLY A 26 21.20 20.60 17.70
N PHE A 27 20.09 21.12 18.23
CA PHE A 27 19.96 21.38 19.68
C PHE A 27 19.15 20.34 20.48
N ILE A 28 18.46 19.40 19.82
CA ILE A 28 17.67 18.37 20.52
C ILE A 28 18.52 17.14 20.91
N ILE A 29 19.66 16.93 20.26
CA ILE A 29 20.46 15.70 20.44
C ILE A 29 21.33 15.72 21.71
N LEU A 30 21.66 16.91 22.26
CA LEU A 30 22.49 17.01 23.48
C LEU A 30 21.69 16.93 24.79
N GLY A 31 20.37 17.16 24.78
CA GLY A 31 19.53 17.06 25.98
C GLY A 31 19.13 15.64 26.38
N ILE A 32 19.17 14.69 25.44
CA ILE A 32 18.70 13.31 25.66
C ILE A 32 19.75 12.46 26.39
N ILE A 33 21.04 12.75 26.21
CA ILE A 33 22.13 11.92 26.77
C ILE A 33 22.25 12.08 28.29
N ALA A 34 21.96 13.26 28.85
CA ALA A 34 22.02 13.48 30.31
C ALA A 34 20.81 12.91 31.08
N GLY A 35 19.65 12.74 30.42
CA GLY A 35 18.44 12.17 31.05
C GLY A 35 18.43 10.64 31.12
N ILE A 36 19.16 9.95 30.24
CA ILE A 36 19.17 8.48 30.16
C ILE A 36 20.05 7.85 31.26
N VAL A 37 21.10 8.54 31.72
CA VAL A 37 22.03 7.98 32.74
C VAL A 37 21.40 7.90 34.14
N ALA A 38 20.40 8.74 34.45
CA ALA A 38 19.72 8.73 35.75
C ALA A 38 18.54 7.75 35.86
N LEU A 39 18.04 7.20 34.73
CA LEU A 39 16.91 6.25 34.73
C LEU A 39 17.35 4.77 34.75
N ILE A 40 18.64 4.49 34.59
CA ILE A 40 19.18 3.12 34.55
C ILE A 40 19.50 2.56 35.95
N LEU A 41 19.52 3.39 37.01
CA LEU A 41 19.93 2.95 38.35
C LEU A 41 18.78 2.49 39.29
N ILE A 42 17.53 2.44 38.85
CA ILE A 42 16.38 2.12 39.73
C ILE A 42 15.52 0.92 39.25
N LEU A 43 16.02 0.07 38.35
CA LEU A 43 15.29 -1.15 37.97
C LEU A 43 16.11 -2.40 38.29
N PRO A 44 15.71 -3.20 39.31
CA PRO A 44 16.28 -4.52 39.50
C PRO A 44 15.83 -5.43 38.36
N ASN A 45 16.81 -6.00 37.65
CA ASN A 45 16.79 -7.31 37.01
C ASN A 45 15.42 -7.84 36.52
N PHE A 46 14.98 -7.42 35.33
CA PHE A 46 14.03 -8.20 34.53
C PHE A 46 14.77 -8.89 33.37
N MET A 47 15.79 -9.66 33.74
CA MET A 47 16.38 -10.71 32.89
C MET A 47 15.40 -11.89 32.86
N ASN A 48 14.34 -11.81 32.06
CA ASN A 48 13.56 -12.98 31.69
C ASN A 48 13.64 -13.20 30.18
N LYS A 49 14.75 -13.82 29.79
CA LYS A 49 14.82 -14.95 28.85
C LYS A 49 13.73 -14.93 27.76
N SER A 50 14.05 -14.33 26.61
CA SER A 50 13.32 -14.60 25.36
C SER A 50 13.51 -16.08 24.99
N THR A 51 12.61 -16.91 25.49
CA THR A 51 12.42 -18.27 24.98
C THR A 51 11.52 -18.12 23.76
N THR A 52 12.10 -18.30 22.58
CA THR A 52 11.35 -18.46 21.33
C THR A 52 10.58 -19.77 21.43
N THR A 53 9.36 -19.70 21.97
CA THR A 53 8.40 -20.81 21.92
C THR A 53 7.78 -20.79 20.53
N THR A 54 8.33 -21.59 19.62
CA THR A 54 7.67 -21.97 18.37
C THR A 54 6.48 -22.87 18.73
N THR A 55 5.31 -22.25 18.90
CA THR A 55 4.04 -22.98 18.93
C THR A 55 3.74 -23.42 17.51
N ALA A 56 4.00 -24.69 17.19
CA ALA A 56 3.40 -25.33 16.04
C ALA A 56 1.90 -25.45 16.31
N THR A 57 1.10 -24.58 15.71
CA THR A 57 -0.35 -24.76 15.63
C THR A 57 -0.63 -25.93 14.70
N THR A 58 -1.00 -27.06 15.29
CA THR A 58 -1.69 -28.15 14.60
C THR A 58 -2.95 -27.58 13.97
N TYR A 59 -2.99 -27.53 12.65
CA TYR A 59 -4.19 -27.28 11.86
C TYR A 59 -5.14 -28.47 12.09
N ASP A 60 -6.19 -28.27 12.88
CA ASP A 60 -7.30 -29.21 12.95
C ASP A 60 -8.16 -28.98 11.71
N ASP A 61 -8.18 -30.02 10.89
CA ASP A 61 -8.87 -30.09 9.62
C ASP A 61 -10.34 -30.45 9.89
N SER A 62 -11.15 -29.42 10.11
CA SER A 62 -12.60 -29.55 10.28
C SER A 62 -13.31 -28.65 9.27
N TYR A 63 -13.35 -29.12 8.02
CA TYR A 63 -14.17 -28.56 6.94
C TYR A 63 -15.66 -28.68 7.30
N ALA A 64 -16.23 -27.64 7.90
CA ALA A 64 -17.67 -27.40 7.83
C ALA A 64 -17.98 -26.68 6.52
N THR A 65 -18.58 -27.40 5.58
CA THR A 65 -19.10 -26.86 4.32
C THR A 65 -20.18 -25.81 4.59
N PRO A 66 -19.97 -24.52 4.28
CA PRO A 66 -21.09 -23.58 4.30
C PRO A 66 -21.99 -23.87 3.10
N SER A 67 -23.23 -24.26 3.40
CA SER A 67 -24.33 -24.28 2.42
C SER A 67 -24.56 -22.87 1.93
N VAL A 68 -24.04 -22.55 0.74
CA VAL A 68 -24.20 -21.25 0.09
C VAL A 68 -25.67 -21.11 -0.30
N ALA A 69 -26.41 -20.32 0.48
CA ALA A 69 -27.67 -19.76 0.02
C ALA A 69 -27.37 -18.89 -1.21
N SER A 70 -27.77 -19.40 -2.37
CA SER A 70 -27.71 -18.70 -3.66
C SER A 70 -28.60 -17.46 -3.60
N GLN A 71 -28.04 -16.34 -3.14
CA GLN A 71 -28.69 -15.04 -3.24
C GLN A 71 -28.49 -14.54 -4.67
N SER A 72 -29.56 -14.63 -5.44
CA SER A 72 -29.70 -14.02 -6.76
C SER A 72 -29.70 -12.50 -6.61
N HIS A 73 -28.52 -11.89 -6.75
CA HIS A 73 -28.39 -10.45 -6.88
C HIS A 73 -28.62 -10.03 -8.32
N THR A 74 -29.60 -9.15 -8.49
CA THR A 74 -30.01 -8.49 -9.73
C THR A 74 -28.82 -7.88 -10.47
N THR A 75 -28.73 -8.22 -11.75
CA THR A 75 -27.78 -7.73 -12.74
C THR A 75 -27.99 -6.24 -13.05
N PHE A 76 -27.10 -5.39 -12.55
CA PHE A 76 -26.71 -4.11 -13.14
C PHE A 76 -25.18 -4.14 -13.01
N TYR A 77 -24.39 -4.32 -14.07
CA TYR A 77 -24.23 -3.44 -15.23
C TYR A 77 -24.08 -4.26 -16.52
N LYS A 78 -25.02 -4.11 -17.46
CA LYS A 78 -24.79 -4.55 -18.84
C LYS A 78 -24.22 -3.36 -19.62
N ASN A 79 -22.92 -3.09 -19.45
CA ASN A 79 -22.20 -2.31 -20.43
C ASN A 79 -21.71 -3.25 -21.53
N THR A 80 -22.12 -2.97 -22.75
CA THR A 80 -21.74 -3.73 -23.95
C THR A 80 -20.36 -3.26 -24.39
N ALA A 81 -19.35 -3.57 -23.58
CA ALA A 81 -17.94 -3.54 -23.98
C ALA A 81 -17.46 -5.00 -24.06
N THR A 82 -16.33 -5.23 -24.72
CA THR A 82 -15.60 -6.51 -24.79
C THR A 82 -15.84 -7.44 -23.59
N PRO A 83 -16.01 -8.76 -23.78
CA PRO A 83 -16.28 -9.68 -22.67
C PRO A 83 -15.07 -9.78 -21.75
N TYR A 84 -14.92 -8.79 -20.87
CA TYR A 84 -14.02 -8.83 -19.74
C TYR A 84 -14.51 -9.97 -18.85
N VAL A 85 -13.73 -11.05 -18.83
CA VAL A 85 -14.04 -12.20 -17.98
C VAL A 85 -13.56 -11.84 -16.59
N ALA A 86 -14.52 -11.53 -15.73
CA ALA A 86 -14.26 -11.23 -14.33
C ALA A 86 -13.42 -12.35 -13.71
N VAL A 87 -12.36 -11.99 -12.98
CA VAL A 87 -11.53 -13.00 -12.31
C VAL A 87 -12.39 -13.80 -11.35
N ASN A 88 -12.28 -15.13 -11.45
CA ASN A 88 -13.05 -16.11 -10.68
C ASN A 88 -14.58 -15.98 -10.80
N ASN A 89 -15.12 -15.20 -11.75
CA ASN A 89 -16.54 -14.83 -11.83
C ASN A 89 -17.02 -13.97 -10.64
N ASN A 90 -16.18 -13.05 -10.16
CA ASN A 90 -16.58 -12.15 -9.08
C ASN A 90 -17.75 -11.24 -9.51
N PRO A 91 -18.65 -10.87 -8.58
CA PRO A 91 -19.89 -10.17 -8.91
C PRO A 91 -19.69 -8.70 -9.30
N TRP A 92 -18.48 -8.15 -9.13
CA TRP A 92 -18.18 -6.74 -9.41
C TRP A 92 -17.56 -6.52 -10.78
N GLY A 93 -17.36 -7.60 -11.55
CA GLY A 93 -16.74 -7.50 -12.87
C GLY A 93 -15.25 -7.18 -12.83
N TYR A 94 -14.59 -7.33 -11.68
CA TYR A 94 -13.17 -7.03 -11.57
C TYR A 94 -12.33 -8.04 -12.35
N ASP A 95 -11.27 -7.59 -12.99
CA ASP A 95 -10.39 -8.44 -13.78
C ASP A 95 -8.92 -8.00 -13.71
N PHE A 96 -8.07 -8.62 -14.52
CA PHE A 96 -6.65 -8.28 -14.62
C PHE A 96 -6.32 -7.50 -15.90
N ASP A 97 -7.32 -6.98 -16.60
CA ASP A 97 -7.10 -6.19 -17.80
C ASP A 97 -6.71 -4.76 -17.43
N ASN A 98 -5.52 -4.36 -17.88
CA ASN A 98 -4.92 -3.07 -17.55
C ASN A 98 -5.53 -1.87 -18.28
N THR A 99 -6.54 -2.08 -19.13
CA THR A 99 -7.33 -1.02 -19.76
C THR A 99 -8.41 -0.46 -18.82
N GLY A 100 -8.73 -1.17 -17.74
CA GLY A 100 -9.67 -0.73 -16.72
C GLY A 100 -9.09 0.30 -15.76
N ASN A 101 -9.87 0.61 -14.73
CA ASN A 101 -9.53 1.55 -13.68
C ASN A 101 -9.03 0.82 -12.41
N LEU A 102 -8.08 1.44 -11.71
CA LEU A 102 -7.58 0.92 -10.43
C LEU A 102 -8.64 1.08 -9.32
N ILE A 103 -8.68 0.12 -8.40
CA ILE A 103 -9.63 0.08 -7.29
C ILE A 103 -8.93 0.53 -6.00
N TYR A 104 -9.29 1.69 -5.45
CA TYR A 104 -8.66 2.27 -4.24
C TYR A 104 -9.53 2.17 -2.99
N ASP A 105 -10.70 2.80 -3.00
CA ASP A 105 -11.50 3.03 -1.78
C ASP A 105 -12.94 2.50 -1.87
N GLU A 106 -13.52 2.42 -3.06
CA GLU A 106 -14.87 1.90 -3.28
C GLU A 106 -14.88 0.36 -3.30
N ILE A 107 -14.32 -0.25 -2.26
CA ILE A 107 -14.22 -1.70 -2.11
C ILE A 107 -15.49 -2.22 -1.42
N PRO A 108 -16.21 -3.17 -2.03
CA PRO A 108 -17.35 -3.83 -1.40
C PRO A 108 -16.98 -4.44 -0.05
N GLY A 109 -17.80 -4.24 0.98
CA GLY A 109 -17.51 -4.73 2.34
C GLY A 109 -17.36 -6.26 2.44
N ASN A 110 -17.98 -6.99 1.50
CA ASN A 110 -17.89 -8.45 1.36
C ASN A 110 -16.79 -8.91 0.38
N PHE A 111 -15.86 -8.02 0.00
CA PHE A 111 -14.76 -8.36 -0.91
C PHE A 111 -13.93 -9.53 -0.38
N CYS A 112 -13.57 -9.50 0.91
CA CYS A 112 -12.77 -10.55 1.55
C CYS A 112 -13.54 -11.82 1.90
N ASP A 113 -14.86 -11.81 1.74
CA ASP A 113 -15.68 -13.03 1.82
C ASP A 113 -15.58 -13.83 0.50
N TYR A 114 -15.30 -13.13 -0.60
CA TYR A 114 -15.16 -13.72 -1.94
C TYR A 114 -13.69 -14.03 -2.28
N PHE A 115 -12.80 -13.07 -2.04
CA PHE A 115 -11.38 -13.19 -2.30
C PHE A 115 -10.61 -13.42 -0.99
N LYS A 116 -9.57 -14.26 -1.04
CA LYS A 116 -8.68 -14.43 0.11
C LYS A 116 -7.86 -13.15 0.30
N CYS A 117 -8.18 -12.35 1.30
CA CYS A 117 -7.45 -11.14 1.64
C CYS A 117 -6.27 -11.41 2.58
N ALA A 118 -5.20 -10.62 2.43
CA ALA A 118 -4.18 -10.50 3.46
C ALA A 118 -4.80 -9.99 4.78
N SER A 119 -4.21 -10.37 5.92
CA SER A 119 -4.76 -10.09 7.25
C SER A 119 -4.96 -8.61 7.56
N ASP A 120 -4.23 -7.74 6.86
CA ASP A 120 -4.21 -6.30 7.05
C ASP A 120 -4.91 -5.54 5.91
N PHE A 121 -5.67 -6.24 5.06
CA PHE A 121 -6.36 -5.66 3.90
C PHE A 121 -7.22 -4.45 4.28
N TRP A 122 -8.00 -4.54 5.37
CA TRP A 122 -8.86 -3.45 5.85
C TRP A 122 -8.16 -2.43 6.75
N SER A 123 -6.84 -2.55 6.94
CA SER A 123 -6.10 -1.62 7.79
C SER A 123 -6.11 -0.22 7.19
N ASN A 124 -6.40 0.79 8.01
CA ASN A 124 -6.49 2.21 7.62
C ASN A 124 -5.16 2.79 7.09
N ASN A 125 -4.04 2.08 7.24
CA ASN A 125 -2.73 2.46 6.72
C ASN A 125 -2.45 1.90 5.31
N ARG A 126 -3.38 1.16 4.70
CA ARG A 126 -3.25 0.59 3.35
C ARG A 126 -4.26 1.24 2.41
N ASN A 127 -3.80 2.28 1.70
CA ASN A 127 -4.63 3.09 0.80
C ASN A 127 -4.17 2.94 -0.66
N GLY A 128 -3.51 1.84 -0.97
CA GLY A 128 -3.08 1.51 -2.32
C GLY A 128 -4.19 0.82 -3.09
N TYR A 129 -3.99 0.66 -4.40
CA TYR A 129 -4.93 -0.10 -5.20
C TYR A 129 -4.84 -1.60 -4.93
N ILE A 130 -5.91 -2.34 -5.25
CA ILE A 130 -5.97 -3.79 -5.02
C ILE A 130 -5.02 -4.54 -5.97
N VAL A 131 -4.21 -5.44 -5.40
CA VAL A 131 -3.36 -6.38 -6.14
C VAL A 131 -3.58 -7.81 -5.64
N GLU A 132 -3.35 -8.78 -6.52
CA GLU A 132 -3.15 -10.18 -6.16
C GLU A 132 -1.65 -10.40 -5.89
N CYS A 133 -1.32 -10.99 -4.75
CA CYS A 133 0.05 -11.38 -4.38
C CYS A 133 0.39 -12.79 -4.91
N MET A 134 1.66 -13.17 -4.88
CA MET A 134 2.13 -14.46 -5.40
C MET A 134 1.52 -15.67 -4.68
N ASP A 135 1.21 -15.53 -3.39
CA ASP A 135 0.54 -16.56 -2.59
C ASP A 135 -0.99 -16.61 -2.78
N GLY A 136 -1.52 -15.83 -3.72
CA GLY A 136 -2.95 -15.75 -4.05
C GLY A 136 -3.77 -14.87 -3.10
N GLN A 137 -3.14 -14.19 -2.13
CA GLN A 137 -3.84 -13.23 -1.27
C GLN A 137 -3.98 -11.87 -1.94
N TYR A 138 -5.08 -11.18 -1.66
CA TYR A 138 -5.34 -9.83 -2.13
C TYR A 138 -4.89 -8.80 -1.11
N SER A 139 -4.27 -7.71 -1.57
CA SER A 139 -3.70 -6.66 -0.72
C SER A 139 -3.99 -5.27 -1.28
N ARG A 140 -4.20 -4.27 -0.40
CA ARG A 140 -4.32 -2.84 -0.74
C ARG A 140 -2.95 -2.14 -0.75
N THR A 141 -1.92 -2.85 -1.20
CA THR A 141 -0.53 -2.34 -1.26
C THR A 141 -0.07 -1.99 -2.67
N GLY A 142 -0.98 -1.98 -3.64
CA GLY A 142 -0.68 -1.49 -4.98
C GLY A 142 -0.18 -0.05 -4.94
N GLY A 143 0.91 0.23 -5.67
CA GLY A 143 1.53 1.56 -5.75
C GLY A 143 2.56 1.85 -4.65
N TYR A 144 2.70 1.00 -3.64
CA TYR A 144 3.78 1.12 -2.65
C TYR A 144 5.06 0.40 -3.11
N ALA A 145 6.21 0.84 -2.60
CA ALA A 145 7.51 0.25 -2.91
C ALA A 145 7.65 -1.20 -2.42
N ASN A 146 6.96 -1.54 -1.33
CA ASN A 146 6.93 -2.86 -0.70
C ASN A 146 5.59 -3.59 -0.94
N VAL A 147 5.07 -3.50 -2.18
CA VAL A 147 3.83 -4.20 -2.56
C VAL A 147 3.90 -5.70 -2.26
N CYS A 148 2.86 -6.24 -1.61
CA CYS A 148 2.80 -7.65 -1.21
C CYS A 148 4.01 -8.15 -0.40
N GLU A 149 4.62 -7.28 0.42
CA GLU A 149 5.65 -7.68 1.38
C GLU A 149 5.12 -8.79 2.32
N GLY A 150 5.91 -9.85 2.51
CA GLY A 150 5.48 -11.05 3.24
C GLY A 150 4.65 -12.06 2.42
N HIS A 151 4.18 -11.67 1.23
CA HIS A 151 3.31 -12.48 0.35
C HIS A 151 3.96 -12.81 -1.01
N GLY A 152 5.30 -12.74 -1.09
CA GLY A 152 6.06 -13.09 -2.29
C GLY A 152 6.04 -12.04 -3.40
N GLY A 153 5.52 -10.84 -3.14
CA GLY A 153 5.45 -9.75 -4.11
C GLY A 153 4.19 -9.78 -4.99
N LYS A 154 4.05 -8.75 -5.83
CA LYS A 154 2.88 -8.56 -6.69
C LYS A 154 2.86 -9.62 -7.80
N LYS A 155 1.71 -10.29 -7.96
CA LYS A 155 1.39 -11.15 -9.10
C LYS A 155 0.61 -10.39 -10.16
N ASN A 156 -0.59 -9.91 -9.81
CA ASN A 156 -1.48 -9.18 -10.72
C ASN A 156 -2.02 -7.89 -10.08
N THR A 157 -2.41 -6.92 -10.91
CA THR A 157 -3.20 -5.75 -10.47
C THR A 157 -4.65 -6.00 -10.83
N LEU A 158 -5.57 -5.69 -9.91
CA LEU A 158 -7.01 -5.84 -10.13
C LEU A 158 -7.61 -4.52 -10.63
N TYR A 159 -8.44 -4.61 -11.67
CA TYR A 159 -9.08 -3.48 -12.34
C TYR A 159 -10.60 -3.62 -12.37
N TRP A 160 -11.30 -2.51 -12.56
CA TRP A 160 -12.74 -2.45 -12.83
C TRP A 160 -13.03 -1.71 -14.15
N HIS A 161 -14.18 -2.02 -14.77
CA HIS A 161 -14.61 -1.47 -16.07
C HIS A 161 -16.01 -0.86 -16.01
#